data_AF-A0A7T1AYW7-F1
#
_entry.id   AF-A0A7T1AYW7-F1
#
_cell.length_a   1.000
_cell.length_b   1.000
_cell.length_c   1.000
_cell.angle_alpha   90.00
_cell.angle_beta   90.00
_cell.angle_gamma   90.00
#
_symmetry.space_group_name_H-M   'P 1'
#
loop_
_entity.id
_entity.type
_entity.pdbx_description
1 polymer ?
#
loop_
_entity_poly.entity_id
_entity_poly.type
_entity_poly.pdbx_seq_one_letter_code
_entity_poly.pdbx_strand_id
1 'polypeptide(L)' 'MQNTLGDLNNHLFAQLERLNDEEIKGEELKEEIERSKAVSNIAKGIIDNGQLVLQAQKFADDQMNADGKMPKLLNGGV' A
#
# COMPACT_ATOMS: atom_id res chain seq x y z
N MET A 1 8.60 6.38 -11.85
CA MET A 1 8.46 5.70 -10.54
C MET A 1 7.02 5.28 -10.39
N GLN A 2 6.77 4.08 -9.85
CA GLN A 2 5.42 3.58 -9.54
C GLN A 2 5.22 3.71 -8.04
N ASN A 3 4.63 4.82 -7.61
CA ASN A 3 4.59 5.25 -6.21
C ASN A 3 3.18 5.68 -5.77
N THR A 4 2.15 5.26 -6.51
CA THR A 4 0.75 5.53 -6.18
C THR A 4 0.04 4.30 -5.61
N LEU A 5 -1.07 4.50 -4.91
CA LEU A 5 -1.94 3.38 -4.49
C LEU A 5 -2.57 2.64 -5.68
N GLY A 6 -2.74 3.33 -6.82
CA GLY A 6 -3.18 2.70 -8.07
C GLY A 6 -2.12 1.74 -8.62
N ASP A 7 -0.85 2.14 -8.61
CA ASP A 7 0.25 1.25 -9.02
C ASP A 7 0.34 0.03 -8.10
N LEU A 8 0.21 0.23 -6.79
CA LEU A 8 0.16 -0.87 -5.83
C LEU A 8 -0.95 -1.87 -6.15
N ASN A 9 -2.15 -1.37 -6.46
CA ASN A 9 -3.29 -2.19 -6.81
C ASN A 9 -3.04 -3.01 -8.09
N ASN A 10 -2.45 -2.38 -9.12
CA ASN A 10 -2.05 -3.08 -10.35
C ASN A 10 -1.06 -4.23 -10.06
N HIS A 11 -0.06 -4.01 -9.19
CA HIS A 11 0.89 -5.06 -8.80
C HIS A 11 0.23 -6.21 -8.05
N LEU A 12 -0.71 -5.91 -7.16
CA LEU A 12 -1.46 -6.93 -6.42
C LEU A 12 -2.31 -7.79 -7.36
N PHE A 13 -2.97 -7.18 -8.34
CA PHE A 13 -3.69 -7.94 -9.36
C PHE A 13 -2.76 -8.78 -10.23
N ALA A 14 -1.63 -8.22 -10.67
CA ALA A 14 -0.64 -9.01 -11.43
C ALA A 14 -0.11 -10.20 -10.62
N GLN A 15 0.06 -10.06 -9.30
CA GLN A 15 0.45 -11.17 -8.42
C GLN A 15 -0.67 -12.22 -8.31
N LEU A 16 -1.93 -11.78 -8.26
CA LEU A 16 -3.09 -12.68 -8.25
C LEU A 16 -3.18 -13.49 -9.56
N GLU A 17 -2.99 -12.84 -10.71
CA GLU A 17 -2.96 -13.53 -12.01
C GLU A 17 -1.84 -14.57 -12.06
N ARG A 18 -0.63 -14.26 -11.58
CA ARG A 18 0.48 -15.23 -11.50
C ARG A 18 0.15 -16.43 -10.62
N LEU A 19 -0.51 -16.22 -9.49
CA LEU A 19 -0.93 -17.32 -8.61
C LEU A 19 -2.03 -18.20 -9.21
N ASN A 20 -2.85 -17.65 -10.11
CA ASN A 20 -3.93 -18.37 -10.78
C ASN A 20 -3.47 -19.13 -12.03
N ASP A 21 -2.22 -18.96 -12.45
CA ASP A 21 -1.65 -19.66 -13.59
C ASP A 21 -1.51 -21.16 -13.29
N GLU A 22 -2.34 -21.98 -13.93
CA GLU A 22 -2.38 -23.43 -13.74
C GLU A 22 -1.13 -24.16 -14.26
N GLU A 23 -0.26 -23.47 -15.01
CA GLU A 23 1.00 -24.02 -15.50
C GLU A 23 2.10 -23.99 -14.42
N ILE A 24 2.02 -23.12 -13.41
CA ILE A 24 3.03 -23.02 -12.34
C ILE A 24 2.81 -24.12 -11.29
N LYS A 25 3.83 -24.95 -11.03
CA LYS A 25 3.70 -26.14 -10.16
C LYS A 25 4.96 -26.39 -9.34
N GLY A 26 4.84 -27.25 -8.34
CA GLY A 26 5.98 -27.71 -7.53
C GLY A 26 6.70 -26.56 -6.82
N GLU A 27 8.02 -26.49 -6.95
CA GLU A 27 8.82 -25.46 -6.29
C GLU A 27 8.55 -24.06 -6.84
N GLU A 28 8.25 -23.89 -8.13
CA GLU A 28 7.91 -22.57 -8.70
C GLU A 28 6.63 -21.99 -8.09
N LEU A 29 5.60 -22.83 -7.92
CA LEU A 29 4.37 -22.44 -7.22
C LEU A 29 4.66 -22.04 -5.77
N LYS A 30 5.53 -22.78 -5.09
CA LYS A 30 5.92 -22.49 -3.70
C LYS A 30 6.67 -21.17 -3.60
N GLU A 31 7.60 -20.90 -4.52
CA GLU A 31 8.31 -19.62 -4.60
C GLU A 31 7.34 -18.46 -4.86
N GLU A 32 6.37 -18.64 -5.76
CA GLU A 32 5.40 -17.59 -6.06
C GLU A 32 4.42 -17.34 -4.90
N ILE A 33 4.07 -18.37 -4.13
CA ILE A 33 3.31 -18.21 -2.87
C ILE A 33 4.12 -17.38 -1.86
N GLU A 34 5.40 -17.65 -1.67
CA GLU A 34 6.25 -16.88 -0.75
C GLU A 34 6.45 -15.43 -1.24
N ARG A 35 6.64 -15.23 -2.54
CA ARG A 35 6.66 -13.89 -3.15
C ARG A 35 5.35 -13.15 -2.88
N SER A 36 4.21 -13.80 -3.07
CA SER A 36 2.88 -13.23 -2.84
C SER A 36 2.69 -12.77 -1.40
N LYS A 37 3.15 -13.55 -0.42
CA LYS A 37 3.12 -13.17 1.00
C LYS A 37 3.96 -11.94 1.26
N ALA A 38 5.19 -11.89 0.72
CA ALA A 38 6.08 -10.75 0.88
C ALA A 38 5.48 -9.47 0.28
N VAL A 39 4.95 -9.54 -0.94
CA VAL A 39 4.27 -8.42 -1.61
C VAL A 39 3.06 -7.96 -0.80
N SER A 40 2.23 -8.88 -0.32
CA SER A 40 1.04 -8.56 0.48
C SER A 40 1.40 -7.84 1.79
N ASN A 41 2.49 -8.25 2.44
CA ASN A 41 2.96 -7.63 3.67
C ASN A 41 3.43 -6.17 3.43
N ILE A 42 4.23 -5.96 2.37
CA ILE A 42 4.68 -4.61 2.00
C ILE A 42 3.48 -3.73 1.62
N ALA A 43 2.52 -4.28 0.85
CA ALA A 43 1.31 -3.57 0.47
C ALA A 43 0.50 -3.11 1.67
N LYS A 44 0.38 -3.95 2.71
CA LYS A 44 -0.29 -3.59 3.96
C LYS A 44 0.37 -2.37 4.61
N GLY A 45 1.70 -2.35 4.72
CA GLY A 45 2.42 -1.19 5.27
C GLY A 45 2.20 0.10 4.48
N ILE A 46 2.11 0.02 3.15
CA ILE A 46 1.79 1.18 2.29
C ILE A 46 0.37 1.68 2.54
N ILE A 47 -0.60 0.76 2.66
CA ILE A 47 -2.00 1.11 2.93
C ILE A 47 -2.14 1.71 4.32
N ASP A 48 -1.49 1.15 5.34
CA ASP A 48 -1.50 1.66 6.71
C ASP A 48 -0.93 3.10 6.76
N ASN A 49 0.14 3.37 6.00
CA ASN A 49 0.68 4.73 5.84
C ASN A 49 -0.32 5.66 5.14
N GLY A 50 -0.98 5.18 4.08
CA GLY A 50 -2.03 5.94 3.38
C GLY A 50 -3.21 6.27 4.30
N GLN A 51 -3.63 5.33 5.15
CA GLN A 51 -4.67 5.55 6.15
C GLN A 51 -4.26 6.60 7.19
N LEU A 52 -3.01 6.55 7.65
CA LEU A 52 -2.46 7.53 8.59
C LEU A 52 -2.48 8.95 7.99
N VAL A 53 -2.06 9.10 6.72
CA VAL A 53 -2.12 10.38 6.01
C VAL A 53 -3.57 10.85 5.82
N LEU A 54 -4.50 9.96 5.49
CA LEU A 54 -5.92 10.32 5.36
C LEU A 54 -6.52 10.77 6.70
N GLN A 55 -6.20 10.09 7.81
CA GLN A 55 -6.64 10.49 9.14
C GLN A 55 -6.07 11.85 9.54
N ALA A 56 -4.81 12.10 9.22
CA ALA A 56 -4.14 13.37 9.41
C ALA A 56 -4.85 14.51 8.64
N GLN A 57 -5.22 14.26 7.38
CA GLN A 57 -5.96 15.23 6.56
C GLN A 57 -7.36 15.50 7.12
N LYS A 58 -8.10 14.47 7.52
CA LYS A 58 -9.41 14.62 8.17
C LYS A 58 -9.33 15.44 9.45
N PHE A 59 -8.34 15.16 10.29
CA PHE A 59 -8.12 15.91 11.53
C PHE A 59 -7.80 17.39 11.26
N ALA A 60 -7.04 17.69 10.21
CA ALA A 60 -6.75 19.06 9.82
C ALA A 60 -7.98 19.81 9.30
N ASP A 61 -8.85 19.14 8.54
CA ASP A 61 -10.11 19.72 8.02
C ASP A 61 -11.14 19.93 9.14
N ASP A 62 -11.22 19.00 10.10
CA ASP A 62 -12.08 19.09 11.28
C ASP A 62 -11.63 20.19 12.27
N GLN A 63 -10.34 20.56 12.26
CA GLN A 63 -9.88 21.73 12.99
C GLN A 63 -10.34 23.01 12.27
N MET A 64 -11.47 23.56 12.71
CA MET A 64 -11.88 24.96 12.48
C MET A 64 -10.89 26.01 13.06
N ASN A 65 -9.62 25.65 13.25
CA ASN A 65 -8.59 26.47 13.86
C ASN A 65 -7.44 26.68 12.86
N ALA A 66 -7.39 27.88 12.28
CA ALA A 66 -6.45 28.26 11.22
C ALA A 66 -4.95 28.14 11.60
N ASP A 67 -4.65 27.91 12.88
CA ASP A 67 -3.29 27.84 13.45
C ASP A 67 -2.84 26.43 13.87
N GLY A 68 -3.65 25.39 13.62
CA GLY A 68 -3.35 23.99 13.97
C GLY A 68 -2.18 23.42 13.16
N LYS A 69 -0.94 23.56 13.63
CA LYS A 69 0.24 23.00 12.94
C LYS A 69 0.23 21.47 12.99
N MET A 70 0.05 20.85 11.82
CA MET A 70 0.17 19.40 11.64
C MET A 70 1.60 18.91 11.93
N PRO A 71 1.78 17.80 12.67
CA PRO A 71 3.08 17.19 12.88
C PRO A 71 3.77 16.83 11.55
N LYS A 72 5.05 17.18 11.40
CA LYS A 72 5.84 16.94 10.18
C LYS A 72 5.84 15.49 9.69
N LEU A 73 5.66 14.52 10.60
CA LEU A 73 5.58 13.09 10.28
C LEU A 73 4.38 12.73 9.38
N LEU A 74 3.29 13.50 9.47
CA LEU A 74 2.03 13.26 8.77
C LEU A 74 1.89 14.10 7.50
N ASN A 75 2.83 15.01 7.27
CA ASN A 75 2.88 15.80 6.05
C ASN A 75 3.54 14.91 4.99
N GLY A 76 2.73 14.19 4.22
CA GLY A 76 3.20 13.39 3.09
C GLY A 76 4.03 14.29 2.17
N GLY A 77 5.34 14.06 2.15
CA GLY A 77 6.33 14.99 1.62
C GLY A 77 5.94 15.57 0.26
N VAL A 78 6.01 16.89 0.17
CA VAL A 78 6.12 17.63 -1.08
C VAL A 78 7.60 17.95 -1.29
#